data_AF-A0AAU9XR36-F1
#
_entry.id   AF-A0AAU9XR36-F1
#
_cell.length_a   1.000
_cell.length_b   1.000
_cell.length_c   1.000
_cell.angle_alpha   90.00
_cell.angle_beta   90.00
_cell.angle_gamma   90.00
#
_symmetry.space_group_name_H-M   'P 1'
#
loop_
_entity.id
_entity.type
_entity.pdbx_description
1 polymer ?
#
loop_
_entity_poly.entity_id
_entity_poly.type
_entity_poly.pdbx_seq_one_letter_code
_entity_poly.pdbx_strand_id
1 'polypeptide(L)'
;MTDKEGCCAKFNVGLSELVKCRRLNIRDCDSLVLQYSEFLDLAIKAEKSAMEEFNFKVDRLDMFLQKHIGSVSSMSKLWDLLRELLILSHGQATGERGFSINWQVMIKNMKEQTLVAQCTIHDHIQSIGGLGQVVVNKELLAGRQHYSAYLEEQKKEQQQAFRNRKWKIVLGKKAEFEKKKKRLASEISASQLNADSLAKEAEEKAKPVLLTKSNALRKAAKEKERALGKIEDELRELAKKSASL
;
A
#
# COMPACT_ATOMS: atom_id res chain seq x y z
N MET A 1 1.97 -0.14 43.71
CA MET A 1 2.15 -1.04 42.55
C MET A 1 2.41 -2.45 43.08
N THR A 2 1.39 -3.30 43.17
CA THR A 2 1.52 -4.64 43.80
C THR A 2 1.45 -5.79 42.81
N ASP A 3 1.13 -5.51 41.54
CA ASP A 3 0.93 -6.53 40.49
C ASP A 3 1.95 -6.35 39.36
N LYS A 4 3.19 -6.80 39.64
CA LYS A 4 4.29 -6.80 38.65
C LYS A 4 3.95 -7.67 37.45
N GLU A 5 3.33 -8.82 37.68
CA GLU A 5 2.97 -9.79 36.65
C GLU A 5 1.92 -9.22 35.69
N GLY A 6 0.89 -8.55 36.20
CA GLY A 6 -0.12 -7.87 35.37
C GLY A 6 0.46 -6.70 34.56
N CYS A 7 1.42 -5.96 35.10
CA CYS A 7 2.14 -4.92 34.35
C CYS A 7 2.96 -5.51 33.20
N CYS A 8 3.69 -6.60 33.43
CA CYS A 8 4.44 -7.30 32.38
C CYS A 8 3.51 -7.92 31.32
N ALA A 9 2.36 -8.46 31.72
CA ALA A 9 1.36 -8.99 30.80
C ALA A 9 0.82 -7.90 29.85
N LYS A 10 0.49 -6.71 30.39
CA LYS A 10 0.07 -5.56 29.58
C LYS A 10 1.16 -5.09 28.62
N PHE A 11 2.41 -5.06 29.09
CA PHE A 11 3.54 -4.70 28.26
C PHE A 11 3.73 -5.68 27.10
N ASN A 12 3.60 -6.98 27.36
CA ASN A 12 3.65 -8.04 26.34
C ASN A 12 2.56 -7.89 25.26
N VAL A 13 1.35 -7.46 25.63
CA VAL A 13 0.30 -7.14 24.64
C VAL A 13 0.75 -6.00 23.73
N GLY A 14 1.36 -4.95 24.30
CA GLY A 14 1.91 -3.84 23.54
C GLY A 14 3.03 -4.28 22.59
N LEU A 15 4.00 -5.07 23.07
CA LEU A 15 5.07 -5.61 22.23
C LEU A 15 4.54 -6.47 21.09
N SER A 16 3.54 -7.31 21.37
CA SER A 16 2.89 -8.16 20.36
C SER A 16 2.29 -7.33 19.23
N GLU A 17 1.69 -6.19 19.54
CA GLU A 17 1.13 -5.29 18.53
C GLU A 17 2.24 -4.59 17.71
N LEU A 18 3.32 -4.16 18.35
CA LEU A 18 4.46 -3.54 17.66
C LEU A 18 5.16 -4.53 16.71
N VAL A 19 5.23 -5.82 17.06
CA VAL A 19 5.72 -6.87 16.18
C VAL A 19 4.77 -7.06 14.98
N LYS A 20 3.45 -7.10 15.19
CA LYS A 20 2.47 -7.18 14.08
C LYS A 20 2.62 -6.00 13.12
N CYS A 21 2.84 -4.79 13.64
CA CYS A 21 3.06 -3.58 12.86
C CYS A 21 4.46 -3.50 12.22
N ARG A 22 5.31 -4.54 12.39
CA ARG A 22 6.71 -4.60 11.91
C ARG A 22 7.58 -3.43 12.42
N ARG A 23 7.25 -2.90 13.60
CA ARG A 23 8.01 -1.84 14.27
C ARG A 23 9.04 -2.38 15.25
N LEU A 24 8.87 -3.63 15.69
CA LEU A 24 9.78 -4.31 16.61
C LEU A 24 10.13 -5.71 16.11
N ASN A 25 11.38 -6.13 16.30
CA ASN A 25 11.81 -7.49 16.00
C ASN A 25 11.45 -8.43 17.15
N ILE A 26 10.84 -9.57 16.83
CA ILE A 26 10.47 -10.59 17.83
C ILE A 26 11.65 -11.06 18.69
N ARG A 27 12.87 -11.02 18.16
CA ARG A 27 14.09 -11.42 18.88
C ARG A 27 14.46 -10.48 20.03
N ASP A 28 13.97 -9.24 20.02
CA ASP A 28 14.25 -8.27 21.06
C ASP A 28 13.20 -8.27 22.19
N CYS A 29 12.06 -8.93 21.99
CA CYS A 29 10.96 -8.96 22.96
C CYS A 29 11.37 -9.51 24.33
N ASP A 30 12.08 -10.63 24.37
CA ASP A 30 12.48 -11.25 25.65
C ASP A 30 13.42 -10.32 26.45
N SER A 31 14.34 -9.65 25.75
CA SER A 31 15.25 -8.67 26.36
C SER A 31 14.51 -7.43 26.87
N LEU A 32 13.44 -6.99 26.18
CA LEU A 32 12.63 -5.85 26.58
C LEU A 32 11.75 -6.17 27.79
N VAL A 33 11.16 -7.36 27.83
CA VAL A 33 10.38 -7.83 28.98
C VAL A 33 11.26 -7.94 30.22
N LEU A 34 12.48 -8.43 30.06
CA LEU A 34 13.46 -8.50 31.15
C LEU A 34 13.80 -7.09 31.69
N GLN A 35 14.16 -6.15 30.80
CA GLN A 35 14.48 -4.78 31.21
C GLN A 35 13.27 -4.05 31.84
N TYR A 36 12.06 -4.30 31.35
CA TYR A 36 10.85 -3.74 31.94
C TYR A 36 10.56 -4.32 33.33
N SER A 37 10.79 -5.63 33.51
CA SER A 37 10.69 -6.29 34.81
C SER A 37 11.70 -5.74 35.82
N GLU A 38 12.94 -5.48 35.39
CA GLU A 38 13.98 -4.83 36.20
C GLU A 38 13.59 -3.39 36.57
N PHE A 39 13.02 -2.63 35.64
CA PHE A 39 12.50 -1.30 35.91
C PHE A 39 11.39 -1.32 36.97
N LEU A 40 10.46 -2.27 36.90
CA LEU A 40 9.41 -2.41 37.92
C LEU A 40 10.00 -2.72 39.30
N ASP A 41 11.07 -3.52 39.37
CA ASP A 41 11.75 -3.79 40.64
C ASP A 41 12.43 -2.54 41.22
N LEU A 42 13.07 -1.71 40.37
CA LEU A 42 13.66 -0.43 40.78
C LEU A 42 12.59 0.57 41.23
N ALA A 43 11.50 0.69 40.47
CA ALA A 43 10.38 1.56 40.79
C ALA A 43 9.71 1.19 42.13
N ILE A 44 9.67 -0.11 42.47
CA ILE A 44 9.10 -0.60 43.73
C ILE A 44 10.07 -0.42 44.91
N LYS A 45 11.39 -0.59 44.70
CA LYS A 45 12.39 -0.66 45.79
C LYS A 45 13.14 0.65 46.05
N ALA A 46 13.56 1.36 45.00
CA ALA A 46 14.50 2.48 45.11
C ALA A 46 13.84 3.85 44.90
N GLU A 47 12.78 3.90 44.10
CA GLU A 47 12.22 5.18 43.61
C GLU A 47 10.71 5.31 43.85
N LYS A 48 10.17 4.53 44.81
CA LYS A 48 8.74 4.50 45.11
C LYS A 48 8.17 5.89 45.39
N SER A 49 8.88 6.72 46.15
CA SER A 49 8.47 8.09 46.47
C SER A 49 8.41 8.98 45.22
N ALA A 50 9.39 8.86 44.32
CA ALA A 50 9.43 9.63 43.07
C ALA A 50 8.30 9.22 42.10
N MET A 51 7.90 7.94 42.11
CA MET A 51 6.77 7.43 41.33
C MET A 51 5.42 7.87 41.92
N GLU A 52 5.32 8.01 43.24
CA GLU A 52 4.10 8.49 43.93
C GLU A 52 3.94 10.01 43.84
N GLU A 53 5.05 10.77 43.82
CA GLU A 53 5.05 12.23 43.67
C GLU A 53 4.85 12.70 42.22
N PHE A 54 5.08 11.83 41.23
CA PHE A 54 4.94 12.18 39.81
C PHE A 54 3.51 12.63 39.46
N ASN A 55 3.40 13.84 38.92
CA ASN A 55 2.13 14.42 38.50
C ASN A 55 2.13 14.72 37.01
N PHE A 56 1.35 13.95 36.25
CA PHE A 56 1.20 14.11 34.79
C PHE A 56 0.70 15.49 34.32
N LYS A 57 0.15 16.33 35.23
CA LYS A 57 -0.30 17.69 34.90
C LYS A 57 0.81 18.73 34.98
N VAL A 58 1.86 18.45 35.76
CA VAL A 58 2.94 19.40 36.08
C VAL A 58 4.27 18.90 35.53
N ASP A 59 4.49 17.59 35.58
CA ASP A 59 5.76 16.95 35.24
C ASP A 59 5.78 16.40 33.81
N ARG A 60 6.96 16.49 33.21
CA ARG A 60 7.25 15.99 31.86
C ARG A 60 7.56 14.49 31.91
N LEU A 61 6.67 13.68 31.34
CA LEU A 61 6.81 12.22 31.30
C LEU A 61 8.10 11.76 30.60
N ASP A 62 8.49 12.43 29.52
CA ASP A 62 9.71 12.13 28.76
C ASP A 62 10.98 12.36 29.60
N MET A 63 11.04 13.48 30.34
CA MET A 63 12.17 13.76 31.25
C MET A 63 12.20 12.79 32.42
N PHE A 64 11.03 12.44 32.96
CA PHE A 64 10.89 11.47 34.03
C PHE A 64 11.40 10.09 33.60
N LEU A 65 10.95 9.58 32.46
CA LEU A 65 11.40 8.28 31.94
C LEU A 65 12.88 8.30 31.52
N GLN A 66 13.40 9.42 31.01
CA GLN A 66 14.83 9.56 30.70
C GLN A 66 15.70 9.45 31.96
N LYS A 67 15.27 10.06 33.05
CA LYS A 67 15.97 10.01 34.33
C LYS A 67 16.02 8.58 34.89
N HIS A 68 14.89 7.87 34.83
CA HIS A 68 14.73 6.58 35.51
C HIS A 68 15.09 5.36 34.63
N ILE A 69 15.01 5.48 33.31
CA ILE A 69 15.28 4.39 32.35
C ILE A 69 16.44 4.75 31.43
N GLY A 70 16.44 5.96 30.86
CA GLY A 70 17.46 6.38 29.90
C GLY A 70 18.86 6.56 30.49
N SER A 71 18.97 6.78 31.81
CA SER A 71 20.24 6.92 32.51
C SER A 71 20.83 5.58 32.99
N VAL A 72 20.09 4.48 32.83
CA VAL A 72 20.49 3.14 33.27
C VAL A 72 20.94 2.32 32.05
N SER A 73 22.24 2.02 31.95
CA SER A 73 22.83 1.36 30.78
C SER A 73 22.24 -0.03 30.50
N SER A 74 21.84 -0.77 31.54
CA SER A 74 21.19 -2.08 31.40
C SER A 74 19.80 -2.03 30.76
N MET A 75 19.15 -0.85 30.73
CA MET A 75 17.80 -0.62 30.20
C MET A 75 17.78 0.13 28.87
N SER A 76 18.93 0.20 28.18
CA SER A 76 19.10 0.94 26.93
C SER A 76 18.09 0.55 25.84
N LYS A 77 17.81 -0.74 25.65
CA LYS A 77 16.83 -1.22 24.65
C LYS A 77 15.40 -0.78 24.99
N LEU A 78 15.03 -0.83 26.26
CA LEU A 78 13.74 -0.35 26.74
C LEU A 78 13.62 1.16 26.52
N TRP A 79 14.69 1.92 26.78
CA TRP A 79 14.71 3.36 26.52
C TRP A 79 14.57 3.68 25.03
N ASP A 80 15.27 2.96 24.14
CA ASP A 80 15.15 3.15 22.71
C ASP A 80 13.71 2.91 22.21
N LEU A 81 13.06 1.85 22.71
CA LEU A 81 11.65 1.58 22.42
C LEU A 81 10.73 2.68 22.93
N LEU A 82 10.91 3.12 24.19
CA LEU A 82 10.10 4.18 24.78
C LEU A 82 10.29 5.50 24.06
N ARG A 83 11.52 5.83 23.64
CA ARG A 83 11.81 7.01 22.82
C ARG A 83 11.03 6.98 21.52
N GLU A 84 11.01 5.85 20.81
CA GLU A 84 10.21 5.70 19.60
C GLU A 84 8.70 5.86 19.87
N LEU A 85 8.19 5.27 20.95
CA LEU A 85 6.78 5.38 21.34
C LEU A 85 6.39 6.81 21.73
N LEU A 86 7.26 7.53 22.44
CA LEU A 86 7.08 8.93 22.79
C LEU A 86 7.09 9.82 21.53
N ILE A 87 7.98 9.55 20.57
CA ILE A 87 8.00 10.28 19.29
C ILE A 87 6.73 10.00 18.46
N LEU A 88 6.28 8.75 18.40
CA LEU A 88 5.04 8.37 17.70
C LEU A 88 3.80 9.05 18.31
N SER A 89 3.79 9.21 19.63
CA SER A 89 2.71 9.94 20.33
C SER A 89 2.82 11.46 20.12
N HIS A 90 4.03 12.03 19.99
CA HIS A 90 4.23 13.44 19.65
C HIS A 90 3.88 13.78 18.19
N GLY A 91 4.16 12.89 17.23
CA GLY A 91 3.78 13.08 15.82
C GLY A 91 2.28 13.06 15.54
N GLN A 92 1.45 12.83 16.57
CA GLN A 92 -0.01 12.87 16.52
C GLN A 92 -0.62 13.93 17.46
N ALA A 93 0.21 14.66 18.22
CA ALA A 93 -0.24 15.62 19.22
C ALA A 93 0.42 16.98 18.99
N THR A 94 -0.35 17.95 18.50
CA THR A 94 0.00 19.37 18.58
C THR A 94 -1.13 20.08 19.33
N GLY A 95 -0.77 20.66 20.48
CA GLY A 95 -1.66 21.30 21.43
C GLY A 95 -1.14 21.07 22.84
N GLU A 96 -0.74 22.14 23.51
CA GLU A 96 -0.20 22.13 24.86
C GLU A 96 -1.08 21.30 25.81
N ARG A 97 -0.50 20.26 26.41
CA ARG A 97 -1.06 19.43 27.49
C ARG A 97 -2.15 18.43 27.06
N GLY A 98 -1.71 17.21 26.76
CA GLY A 98 -2.51 16.00 26.92
C GLY A 98 -3.30 15.58 25.69
N PHE A 99 -3.24 14.27 25.42
CA PHE A 99 -3.97 13.50 24.42
C PHE A 99 -5.28 14.14 23.92
N SER A 100 -5.21 14.81 22.78
CA SER A 100 -6.36 15.23 21.99
C SER A 100 -6.16 14.74 20.56
N ILE A 101 -6.97 13.76 20.15
CA ILE A 101 -7.08 13.34 18.76
C ILE A 101 -7.76 14.48 18.01
N ASN A 102 -7.00 15.21 17.19
CA ASN A 102 -7.57 16.27 16.36
C ASN A 102 -8.25 15.66 15.11
N TRP A 103 -9.56 15.42 15.20
CA TRP A 103 -10.37 14.98 14.07
C TRP A 103 -10.31 15.94 12.87
N GLN A 104 -9.97 17.22 13.08
CA GLN A 104 -9.92 18.23 12.01
C GLN A 104 -8.66 18.11 11.12
N VAL A 105 -7.54 17.60 11.65
CA VAL A 105 -6.29 17.41 10.89
C VAL A 105 -6.16 15.98 10.34
N MET A 106 -6.95 15.04 10.86
CA MET A 106 -6.99 13.65 10.39
C MET A 106 -7.80 13.50 9.09
N ILE A 107 -7.54 14.34 8.08
CA ILE A 107 -7.89 13.98 6.71
C ILE A 107 -6.83 12.99 6.25
N LYS A 108 -7.13 11.70 6.41
CA LYS A 108 -6.28 10.51 6.23
C LYS A 108 -5.70 10.30 4.81
N ASN A 109 -5.67 11.34 3.98
CA ASN A 109 -5.22 11.26 2.59
C ASN A 109 -4.51 12.54 2.09
N MET A 110 -3.86 13.29 2.97
CA MET A 110 -3.02 14.42 2.56
C MET A 110 -1.62 13.92 2.18
N LYS A 111 -1.10 14.43 1.06
CA LYS A 111 0.30 14.22 0.69
C LYS A 111 1.20 14.97 1.67
N GLU A 112 2.40 14.44 1.93
CA GLU A 112 3.39 15.07 2.79
C GLU A 112 3.62 16.55 2.45
N GLN A 113 3.72 16.88 1.17
CA GLN A 113 3.86 18.26 0.68
C GLN A 113 2.70 19.17 1.12
N THR A 114 1.47 18.65 1.16
CA THR A 114 0.29 19.40 1.63
C THR A 114 0.37 19.65 3.13
N LEU A 115 0.83 18.67 3.90
CA LEU A 115 1.02 18.81 5.33
C LEU A 115 2.11 19.83 5.66
N VAL A 116 3.26 19.75 5.00
CA VAL A 116 4.37 20.71 5.16
C VAL A 116 3.91 22.14 4.82
N ALA A 117 3.16 22.31 3.73
CA ALA A 117 2.59 23.61 3.36
C ALA A 117 1.62 24.14 4.44
N GLN A 118 0.75 23.29 4.98
CA GLN A 118 -0.19 23.68 6.03
C GLN A 118 0.53 24.09 7.33
N CYS A 119 1.53 23.33 7.76
CA CYS A 119 2.34 23.69 8.93
C CYS A 119 3.06 25.03 8.71
N THR A 120 3.67 25.22 7.54
CA THR A 120 4.37 26.48 7.20
C THR A 120 3.41 27.68 7.24
N ILE A 121 2.20 27.53 6.71
CA ILE A 121 1.16 28.58 6.74
C ILE A 121 0.71 28.85 8.17
N HIS A 122 0.46 27.80 8.95
CA HIS A 122 0.06 27.91 10.35
C HIS A 122 1.11 28.64 11.19
N ASP A 123 2.38 28.23 11.09
CA ASP A 123 3.49 28.80 11.83
C ASP A 123 3.68 30.28 11.47
N HIS A 124 3.54 30.63 10.18
CA HIS A 124 3.58 32.01 9.74
C HIS A 124 2.43 32.84 10.34
N ILE A 125 1.19 32.34 10.29
CA ILE A 125 0.02 33.00 10.88
C ILE A 125 0.20 33.22 12.39
N GLN A 126 0.77 32.24 13.09
CA GLN A 126 1.05 32.36 14.52
C GLN A 126 2.14 33.40 14.79
N SER A 127 3.20 33.43 13.98
CA SER A 127 4.33 34.38 14.13
C SER A 127 3.92 35.85 13.98
N ILE A 128 2.93 36.14 13.12
CA ILE A 128 2.45 37.51 12.87
C ILE A 128 1.35 37.95 13.85
N GLY A 129 1.02 37.14 14.86
CA GLY A 129 0.00 37.47 15.87
C GLY A 129 -1.43 37.12 15.47
N GLY A 130 -1.61 36.19 14.53
CA GLY A 130 -2.89 35.62 14.15
C GLY A 130 -3.42 36.08 12.78
N LEU A 131 -4.54 35.48 12.37
CA LEU A 131 -5.09 35.62 11.01
C LEU A 131 -5.44 37.08 10.65
N GLY A 132 -5.83 37.89 11.63
CA GLY A 132 -6.19 39.29 11.42
C GLY A 132 -5.03 40.19 10.94
N GLN A 133 -3.79 39.73 11.07
CA GLN A 133 -2.59 40.44 10.64
C GLN A 133 -2.08 39.99 9.26
N VAL A 134 -2.73 39.01 8.62
CA VAL A 134 -2.35 38.55 7.27
C VAL A 134 -2.75 39.61 6.24
N VAL A 135 -1.74 40.24 5.61
CA VAL A 135 -1.96 41.18 4.52
C VAL A 135 -2.00 40.43 3.18
N VAL A 136 -3.10 40.56 2.44
CA VAL A 136 -3.21 39.99 1.08
C VAL A 136 -2.37 40.82 0.12
N ASN A 137 -1.17 40.33 -0.19
CA ASN A 137 -0.26 40.95 -1.15
C ASN A 137 -0.41 40.32 -2.56
N LYS A 138 0.26 40.93 -3.55
CA LYS A 138 0.22 40.43 -4.94
C LYS A 138 0.81 39.03 -5.10
N GLU A 139 1.76 38.64 -4.25
CA GLU A 139 2.41 37.33 -4.29
C GLU A 139 1.45 36.21 -3.85
N LEU A 140 0.64 36.45 -2.81
CA LEU A 140 -0.44 35.55 -2.39
C LEU A 140 -1.47 35.33 -3.50
N LEU A 141 -1.82 36.40 -4.24
CA LEU A 141 -2.72 36.31 -5.39
C LEU A 141 -2.10 35.52 -6.55
N ALA A 142 -0.81 35.72 -6.83
CA ALA A 142 -0.07 34.93 -7.83
C ALA A 142 0.01 33.44 -7.41
N GLY A 143 0.27 33.16 -6.13
CA GLY A 143 0.28 31.80 -5.59
C GLY A 143 -1.05 31.07 -5.80
N ARG A 144 -2.19 31.76 -5.63
CA ARG A 144 -3.52 31.20 -5.94
C ARG A 144 -3.68 30.84 -7.42
N GLN A 145 -3.16 31.67 -8.33
CA GLN A 145 -3.22 31.40 -9.77
C GLN A 145 -2.35 30.20 -10.15
N HIS A 146 -1.12 30.13 -9.63
CA HIS A 146 -0.22 29.00 -9.82
C HIS A 146 -0.82 27.69 -9.29
N TYR A 147 -1.43 27.72 -8.11
CA TYR A 147 -2.11 26.55 -7.56
C TYR A 147 -3.29 26.11 -8.43
N SER A 148 -4.07 27.06 -8.95
CA SER A 148 -5.18 26.76 -9.85
C SER A 148 -4.69 26.12 -11.16
N ALA A 149 -3.60 26.65 -11.74
CA ALA A 149 -2.97 26.07 -12.92
C ALA A 149 -2.43 24.65 -12.67
N TYR A 150 -1.77 24.45 -11.52
CA TYR A 150 -1.29 23.15 -11.08
C TYR A 150 -2.43 22.12 -10.92
N LEU A 151 -3.58 22.52 -10.36
CA LEU A 151 -4.74 21.64 -10.26
C LEU A 151 -5.31 21.24 -11.62
N GLU A 152 -5.33 22.16 -12.59
CA GLU A 152 -5.77 21.85 -13.96
C GLU A 152 -4.77 20.93 -14.68
N GLU A 153 -3.47 21.10 -14.45
CA GLU A 153 -2.43 20.20 -14.95
C GLU A 153 -2.56 18.80 -14.35
N GLN A 154 -2.70 18.69 -13.02
CA GLN A 154 -2.99 17.44 -12.30
C GLN A 154 -4.21 16.71 -12.89
N LYS A 155 -5.30 17.43 -13.17
CA LYS A 155 -6.50 16.84 -13.79
C LYS A 155 -6.21 16.31 -15.19
N LYS A 156 -5.49 17.07 -16.02
CA LYS A 156 -5.11 16.65 -17.38
C LYS A 156 -4.21 15.42 -17.34
N GLU A 157 -3.23 15.38 -16.45
CA GLU A 157 -2.35 14.22 -16.26
C GLU A 157 -3.13 12.97 -15.84
N GLN A 158 -4.07 13.10 -14.89
CA GLN A 158 -4.91 11.97 -14.48
C GLN A 158 -5.80 11.46 -15.61
N GLN A 159 -6.41 12.37 -16.38
CA GLN A 159 -7.19 12.00 -17.56
C GLN A 159 -6.33 11.29 -18.61
N GLN A 160 -5.14 11.81 -18.89
CA GLN A 160 -4.21 11.22 -19.84
C GLN A 160 -3.68 9.86 -19.36
N ALA A 161 -3.36 9.73 -18.08
CA ALA A 161 -2.95 8.47 -17.47
C ALA A 161 -4.08 7.42 -17.55
N PHE A 162 -5.32 7.82 -17.32
CA PHE A 162 -6.48 6.95 -17.47
C PHE A 162 -6.66 6.49 -18.92
N ARG A 163 -6.59 7.42 -19.89
CA ARG A 163 -6.63 7.10 -21.32
C ARG A 163 -5.51 6.15 -21.72
N ASN A 164 -4.27 6.44 -21.31
CA ASN A 164 -3.10 5.60 -21.58
C ASN A 164 -3.22 4.20 -20.97
N ARG A 165 -3.75 4.07 -19.74
CA ARG A 165 -4.02 2.76 -19.12
C ARG A 165 -5.05 1.97 -19.92
N LYS A 166 -6.15 2.61 -20.30
CA LYS A 166 -7.20 1.99 -21.13
C LYS A 166 -6.65 1.53 -22.47
N TRP A 167 -5.84 2.38 -23.13
CA TRP A 167 -5.15 2.05 -24.38
C TRP A 167 -4.20 0.85 -24.22
N LYS A 168 -3.38 0.81 -23.15
CA LYS A 168 -2.47 -0.32 -22.86
C LYS A 168 -3.23 -1.63 -22.69
N ILE A 169 -4.38 -1.62 -21.99
CA ILE A 169 -5.22 -2.81 -21.81
C ILE A 169 -5.77 -3.30 -23.15
N VAL A 170 -6.30 -2.38 -23.97
CA VAL A 170 -6.85 -2.72 -25.30
C VAL A 170 -5.75 -3.29 -26.20
N LEU A 171 -4.57 -2.69 -26.21
CA LEU A 171 -3.42 -3.16 -26.99
C LEU A 171 -2.95 -4.56 -26.54
N GLY A 172 -2.89 -4.80 -25.23
CA GLY A 172 -2.55 -6.11 -24.67
C GLY A 172 -3.55 -7.19 -25.10
N LYS A 173 -4.86 -6.92 -24.97
CA LYS A 173 -5.92 -7.84 -25.42
C LYS A 173 -5.81 -8.14 -26.91
N LYS A 174 -5.57 -7.12 -27.74
CA LYS A 174 -5.39 -7.29 -29.20
C LYS A 174 -4.20 -8.23 -29.49
N ALA A 175 -3.07 -8.03 -28.83
CA ALA A 175 -1.89 -8.88 -29.01
C ALA A 175 -2.14 -10.34 -28.60
N GLU A 176 -2.90 -10.57 -27.52
CA GLU A 176 -3.29 -11.93 -27.10
C GLU A 176 -4.21 -12.62 -28.12
N PHE A 177 -5.22 -11.91 -28.63
CA PHE A 177 -6.12 -12.45 -29.64
C PHE A 177 -5.39 -12.76 -30.95
N GLU A 178 -4.47 -11.90 -31.38
CA GLU A 178 -3.63 -12.17 -32.57
C GLU A 178 -2.75 -13.41 -32.40
N LYS A 179 -2.17 -13.63 -31.21
CA LYS A 179 -1.42 -14.85 -30.91
C LYS A 179 -2.32 -16.09 -30.95
N LYS A 180 -3.51 -16.03 -30.35
CA LYS A 180 -4.50 -17.12 -30.38
C LYS A 180 -4.95 -17.44 -31.81
N LYS A 181 -5.21 -16.40 -32.61
CA LYS A 181 -5.56 -16.52 -34.03
C LYS A 181 -4.49 -17.29 -34.80
N LYS A 182 -3.22 -16.88 -34.69
CA LYS A 182 -2.09 -17.54 -35.37
C LYS A 182 -1.96 -19.00 -34.96
N ARG A 183 -2.04 -19.29 -33.65
CA ARG A 183 -1.95 -20.67 -33.13
C ARG A 183 -3.06 -21.56 -33.67
N LEU A 184 -4.32 -21.10 -33.60
CA LEU A 184 -5.46 -21.87 -34.09
C LEU A 184 -5.37 -22.11 -35.61
N ALA A 185 -4.95 -21.11 -36.38
CA ALA A 185 -4.74 -21.26 -37.82
C ALA A 185 -3.70 -22.36 -38.14
N SER A 186 -2.57 -22.37 -37.42
CA SER A 186 -1.55 -23.43 -37.57
C SER A 186 -2.09 -24.81 -37.16
N GLU A 187 -2.85 -24.90 -36.07
CA GLU A 187 -3.44 -26.17 -35.62
C GLU A 187 -4.50 -26.70 -36.61
N ILE A 188 -5.30 -25.83 -37.22
CA ILE A 188 -6.28 -26.20 -38.25
C ILE A 188 -5.56 -26.76 -39.48
N SER A 189 -4.55 -26.04 -39.98
CA SER A 189 -3.76 -26.47 -41.13
C SER A 189 -3.08 -27.82 -40.89
N ALA A 190 -2.44 -28.01 -39.73
CA ALA A 190 -1.85 -29.29 -39.37
C ALA A 190 -2.89 -30.42 -39.27
N SER A 191 -4.07 -30.14 -38.70
CA SER A 191 -5.14 -31.13 -38.56
C SER A 191 -5.72 -31.55 -39.92
N GLN A 192 -5.84 -30.60 -40.87
CA GLN A 192 -6.27 -30.87 -42.23
C GLN A 192 -5.24 -31.72 -42.99
N LEU A 193 -3.95 -31.35 -42.92
CA LEU A 193 -2.86 -32.13 -43.53
C LEU A 193 -2.80 -33.57 -43.01
N ASN A 194 -2.90 -33.75 -41.69
CA ASN A 194 -2.92 -35.08 -41.07
C ASN A 194 -4.17 -35.88 -41.46
N ALA A 195 -5.32 -35.22 -41.62
CA ALA A 195 -6.52 -35.89 -42.09
C ALA A 195 -6.38 -36.37 -43.54
N ASP A 196 -5.76 -35.56 -44.39
CA ASP A 196 -5.55 -35.89 -45.81
C ASP A 196 -4.50 -37.00 -45.97
N SER A 197 -3.43 -37.01 -45.16
CA SER A 197 -2.46 -38.11 -45.16
C SER A 197 -3.09 -39.43 -44.72
N LEU A 198 -3.93 -39.41 -43.67
CA LEU A 198 -4.65 -40.59 -43.19
C LEU A 198 -5.69 -41.10 -44.20
N ALA A 199 -6.31 -40.20 -44.97
CA ALA A 199 -7.23 -40.59 -46.03
C ALA A 199 -6.50 -41.30 -47.17
N LYS A 200 -5.36 -40.75 -47.63
CA LYS A 200 -4.51 -41.40 -48.64
C LYS A 200 -3.99 -42.77 -48.18
N GLU A 201 -3.51 -42.86 -46.93
CA GLU A 201 -3.03 -44.13 -46.38
C GLU A 201 -4.16 -45.17 -46.28
N ALA A 202 -5.39 -44.73 -46.01
CA ALA A 202 -6.55 -45.62 -45.98
C ALA A 202 -6.86 -46.21 -47.37
N GLU A 203 -6.73 -45.41 -48.42
CA GLU A 203 -6.92 -45.83 -49.82
C GLU A 203 -5.81 -46.80 -50.25
N GLU A 204 -4.55 -46.48 -49.99
CA GLU A 204 -3.40 -47.31 -50.36
C GLU A 204 -3.38 -48.66 -49.64
N LYS A 205 -3.73 -48.69 -48.35
CA LYS A 205 -3.64 -49.90 -47.51
C LYS A 205 -4.98 -50.60 -47.32
N ALA A 206 -6.06 -50.11 -47.94
CA ALA A 206 -7.44 -50.58 -47.77
C ALA A 206 -7.88 -50.72 -46.30
N LYS A 207 -7.50 -49.74 -45.45
CA LYS A 207 -7.79 -49.75 -44.00
C LYS A 207 -8.90 -48.75 -43.65
N PRO A 208 -10.19 -49.16 -43.62
CA PRO A 208 -11.31 -48.24 -43.39
C PRO A 208 -11.28 -47.56 -42.01
N VAL A 209 -10.62 -48.16 -41.01
CA VAL A 209 -10.44 -47.57 -39.67
C VAL A 209 -9.69 -46.23 -39.72
N LEU A 210 -8.79 -46.03 -40.70
CA LEU A 210 -8.06 -44.77 -40.88
C LEU A 210 -8.96 -43.65 -41.41
N LEU A 211 -10.00 -43.98 -42.19
CA LEU A 211 -11.02 -43.00 -42.64
C LEU A 211 -11.81 -42.45 -41.46
N THR A 212 -12.16 -43.28 -40.48
CA THR A 212 -12.83 -42.83 -39.26
C THR A 212 -11.98 -41.82 -38.49
N LYS A 213 -10.67 -42.06 -38.39
CA LYS A 213 -9.72 -41.13 -37.76
C LYS A 213 -9.56 -39.83 -38.55
N SER A 214 -9.45 -39.91 -39.87
CA SER A 214 -9.42 -38.74 -40.76
C SER A 214 -10.67 -37.87 -40.61
N ASN A 215 -11.85 -38.47 -40.61
CA ASN A 215 -13.12 -37.77 -40.43
C ASN A 215 -13.24 -37.12 -39.05
N ALA A 216 -12.73 -37.76 -37.99
CA ALA A 216 -12.67 -37.18 -36.65
C ALA A 216 -11.79 -35.92 -36.62
N LEU A 217 -10.61 -35.96 -37.27
CA LEU A 217 -9.72 -34.79 -37.39
C LEU A 217 -10.36 -33.66 -38.20
N ARG A 218 -11.05 -33.96 -39.31
CA ARG A 218 -11.79 -32.96 -40.10
C ARG A 218 -12.91 -32.31 -39.29
N LYS A 219 -13.63 -33.08 -38.48
CA LYS A 219 -14.66 -32.55 -37.58
C LYS A 219 -14.05 -31.61 -36.53
N ALA A 220 -12.94 -32.02 -35.90
CA ALA A 220 -12.23 -31.19 -34.93
C ALA A 220 -11.67 -29.89 -35.57
N ALA A 221 -11.14 -29.97 -36.80
CA ALA A 221 -10.68 -28.79 -37.54
C ALA A 221 -11.83 -27.79 -37.81
N LYS A 222 -13.00 -28.27 -38.24
CA LYS A 222 -14.20 -27.44 -38.43
C LYS A 222 -14.71 -26.77 -37.14
N GLU A 223 -14.55 -27.42 -35.99
CA GLU A 223 -14.87 -26.81 -34.70
C GLU A 223 -13.89 -25.70 -34.35
N LYS A 224 -12.59 -25.90 -34.60
CA LYS A 224 -11.56 -24.87 -34.44
C LYS A 224 -11.72 -23.70 -35.42
N GLU A 225 -12.15 -23.94 -36.66
CA GLU A 225 -12.49 -22.88 -37.63
C GLU A 225 -13.63 -21.99 -37.13
N ARG A 226 -14.67 -22.58 -36.54
CA ARG A 226 -15.75 -21.81 -35.91
C ARG A 226 -15.27 -20.98 -34.72
N ALA A 227 -14.35 -21.53 -33.91
CA ALA A 227 -13.73 -20.78 -32.82
C ALA A 227 -12.83 -19.63 -33.34
N LEU A 228 -12.11 -19.86 -34.44
CA LEU A 228 -11.30 -18.83 -35.11
C LEU A 228 -12.17 -17.66 -35.59
N GLY A 229 -13.31 -17.96 -36.23
CA GLY A 229 -14.26 -16.93 -36.69
C GLY A 229 -14.75 -16.04 -35.55
N LYS A 230 -15.08 -16.62 -34.39
CA LYS A 230 -15.46 -15.85 -33.18
C LYS A 230 -14.35 -14.91 -32.72
N ILE A 231 -13.10 -15.37 -32.72
CA ILE A 231 -11.94 -14.54 -32.34
C ILE A 231 -11.72 -13.39 -33.33
N GLU A 232 -11.96 -13.62 -34.63
CA GLU A 232 -11.87 -12.56 -35.64
C GLU A 232 -12.97 -11.52 -35.48
N ASP A 233 -14.19 -11.91 -35.12
CA ASP A 233 -15.28 -10.99 -34.79
C ASP A 233 -14.95 -10.17 -33.55
N GLU A 234 -14.42 -10.79 -32.49
CA GLU A 234 -13.97 -10.09 -31.28
C GLU A 234 -12.83 -9.09 -31.60
N LEU A 235 -11.90 -9.44 -32.48
CA LEU A 235 -10.85 -8.53 -32.96
C LEU A 235 -11.41 -7.36 -33.75
N ARG A 236 -12.41 -7.58 -34.62
CA ARG A 236 -13.12 -6.52 -35.35
C ARG A 236 -13.83 -5.56 -34.41
N GLU A 237 -14.52 -6.08 -33.40
CA GLU A 237 -15.21 -5.26 -32.40
C GLU A 237 -14.23 -4.50 -31.49
N LEU A 238 -13.09 -5.11 -31.13
CA LEU A 238 -12.03 -4.40 -30.42
C LEU A 238 -11.40 -3.29 -31.27
N ALA A 239 -11.22 -3.50 -32.57
CA ALA A 239 -10.72 -2.47 -33.48
C ALA A 239 -11.67 -1.26 -33.55
N LYS A 240 -12.99 -1.50 -33.66
CA LYS A 240 -14.00 -0.43 -33.62
C LYS A 240 -13.98 0.33 -32.30
N LYS A 241 -13.90 -0.37 -31.16
CA LYS A 241 -13.81 0.23 -29.83
C LYS A 241 -12.51 1.01 -29.61
N SER A 242 -11.42 0.64 -30.30
CA SER A 242 -10.15 1.38 -30.24
C SER A 242 -10.16 2.65 -31.10
N ALA A 243 -10.96 2.69 -32.17
CA ALA A 243 -11.09 3.87 -33.02
C ALA A 243 -11.96 4.97 -32.39
N SER A 244 -12.75 4.64 -31.36
CA SER A 244 -13.61 5.58 -30.61
C SER A 244 -13.02 6.03 -29.28
N LEU A 245 -11.75 5.70 -29.00
CA LEU A 245 -11.02 6.04 -27.77
C LEU A 245 -9.95 7.11 -28.00
#